data_AF-A0A4U7F6T3-F1
#
_entry.id   AF-A0A4U7F6T3-F1
#
_cell.length_a   1.000
_cell.length_b   1.000
_cell.length_c   1.000
_cell.angle_alpha   90.00
_cell.angle_beta   90.00
_cell.angle_gamma   90.00
#
_symmetry.space_group_name_H-M   'P 1'
#
loop_
_entity.id
_entity.type
_entity.pdbx_description
1 polymer ?
#
loop_
_entity_poly.entity_id
_entity_poly.type
_entity_poly.pdbx_seq_one_letter_code
_entity_poly.pdbx_strand_id
1 'polypeptide(L)'
;MNVSDAMTPRADLVVVEIPGSRNDVLEYIQEHGFSSVPVVKDVDGDEVYRGLVSRDDLIEQPDEDQLALLMREVPTIGADADLVDAAETMVAEESRRLPV
;
A
#
# COMPACT_ATOMS: atom_id res chain seq x y z
N MET A 1 19.27 -3.02 12.83
CA MET A 1 18.78 -3.70 11.61
C MET A 1 17.85 -2.71 10.99
N ASN A 2 18.05 -2.38 9.73
CA ASN A 2 17.28 -1.34 9.09
C ASN A 2 16.00 -1.93 8.52
N VAL A 3 15.01 -1.07 8.24
CA VAL A 3 13.79 -1.47 7.54
C VAL A 3 14.09 -2.15 6.20
N SER A 4 15.11 -1.68 5.48
CA SER A 4 15.57 -2.27 4.22
C SER A 4 16.00 -3.74 4.33
N ASP A 5 16.38 -4.22 5.52
CA ASP A 5 16.75 -5.62 5.74
C ASP A 5 15.53 -6.57 5.80
N ALA A 6 14.32 -6.02 5.99
CA ALA A 6 13.10 -6.79 6.24
C ALA A 6 11.90 -6.42 5.33
N MET A 7 11.96 -5.29 4.62
CA MET A 7 10.89 -4.84 3.73
C MET A 7 10.71 -5.76 2.51
N THR A 8 9.52 -5.75 1.91
CA THR A 8 9.32 -6.31 0.57
C THR A 8 10.11 -5.48 -0.45
N PRO A 9 11.05 -6.07 -1.20
CA PRO A 9 11.80 -5.33 -2.21
C PRO A 9 10.88 -4.76 -3.30
N ARG A 10 11.26 -3.61 -3.88
CA ARG A 10 10.47 -2.98 -4.94
C ARG A 10 10.20 -3.92 -6.12
N ALA A 11 11.15 -4.77 -6.48
CA ALA A 11 11.00 -5.73 -7.58
C ALA A 11 9.92 -6.80 -7.34
N ASP A 12 9.60 -7.09 -6.07
CA ASP A 12 8.61 -8.09 -5.66
C ASP A 12 7.27 -7.44 -5.28
N LEU A 13 7.20 -6.11 -5.28
CA LEU A 13 6.03 -5.36 -4.86
C LEU A 13 4.99 -5.28 -6.00
N VAL A 14 3.81 -5.83 -5.75
CA VAL A 14 2.64 -5.66 -6.60
C VAL A 14 1.94 -4.37 -6.23
N VAL A 15 1.71 -3.49 -7.20
CA VAL A 15 1.06 -2.18 -7.04
C VAL A 15 -0.03 -2.00 -8.10
N VAL A 16 -0.94 -1.07 -7.84
CA VAL A 16 -1.92 -0.57 -8.82
C VAL A 16 -1.70 0.91 -9.08
N GLU A 17 -1.99 1.39 -10.29
CA GLU A 17 -1.70 2.76 -10.70
C GLU A 17 -2.98 3.61 -10.86
N ILE A 18 -2.92 4.90 -10.50
CA ILE A 18 -3.96 5.89 -10.81
C ILE A 18 -3.63 6.62 -12.13
N PRO A 19 -4.59 6.75 -13.07
CA PRO A 19 -6.00 6.38 -12.94
C PRO A 19 -6.25 4.88 -13.10
N GLY A 20 -7.11 4.35 -12.22
CA GLY A 20 -7.48 2.93 -12.17
C GLY A 20 -8.82 2.72 -11.47
N SER A 21 -9.22 1.46 -11.33
CA SER A 21 -10.52 1.02 -10.82
C SER A 21 -10.41 0.06 -9.64
N ARG A 22 -11.55 -0.26 -9.01
CA ARG A 22 -11.64 -1.30 -7.98
C ARG A 22 -11.24 -2.69 -8.51
N ASN A 23 -11.49 -2.95 -9.79
CA ASN A 23 -11.24 -4.26 -10.38
C ASN A 23 -9.76 -4.58 -10.44
N ASP A 24 -8.92 -3.56 -10.68
CA ASP A 24 -7.46 -3.70 -10.68
C ASP A 24 -6.96 -4.17 -9.30
N VAL A 25 -7.58 -3.69 -8.22
CA VAL A 25 -7.26 -4.14 -6.86
C VAL A 25 -7.80 -5.54 -6.58
N LEU A 26 -9.04 -5.80 -6.99
CA LEU A 26 -9.73 -7.08 -6.75
C LEU A 26 -9.01 -8.25 -7.43
N GLU A 27 -8.45 -8.05 -8.62
CA GLU A 27 -7.64 -9.04 -9.34
C GLU A 27 -6.49 -9.52 -8.45
N TYR A 28 -5.61 -8.61 -8.01
CA TYR A 28 -4.46 -8.96 -7.19
C TYR A 28 -4.81 -9.50 -5.80
N ILE A 29 -5.85 -8.96 -5.15
CA ILE A 29 -6.32 -9.46 -3.85
C ILE A 29 -6.79 -10.93 -3.96
N GLN A 30 -7.46 -11.29 -5.06
CA GLN A 30 -7.97 -12.64 -5.28
C GLN A 30 -6.87 -13.61 -5.73
N GLU A 31 -6.01 -13.20 -6.66
CA GLU A 31 -4.96 -14.04 -7.23
C GLU A 31 -3.84 -14.35 -6.24
N HIS A 32 -3.41 -13.35 -5.48
CA HIS A 32 -2.27 -13.48 -4.56
C HIS A 32 -2.67 -13.63 -3.10
N GLY A 33 -3.97 -13.48 -2.77
CA GLY A 33 -4.46 -13.57 -1.40
C GLY A 33 -4.03 -12.40 -0.50
N PHE A 34 -3.57 -11.29 -1.08
CA PHE A 34 -3.19 -10.12 -0.31
C PHE A 34 -4.39 -9.49 0.42
N SER A 35 -4.15 -8.91 1.59
CA SER A 35 -5.18 -8.14 2.31
C SER A 35 -5.27 -6.67 1.90
N SER A 36 -4.29 -6.15 1.14
CA SER A 36 -4.29 -4.80 0.56
C SER A 36 -3.20 -4.66 -0.49
N VAL A 37 -3.32 -3.65 -1.34
CA VAL A 37 -2.39 -3.34 -2.44
C VAL A 37 -2.02 -1.85 -2.38
N PRO A 38 -0.73 -1.49 -2.51
CA PRO A 38 -0.28 -0.11 -2.66
C PRO A 38 -0.77 0.51 -3.97
N VAL A 39 -1.09 1.79 -3.90
CA VAL A 39 -1.51 2.62 -5.02
C VAL A 39 -0.39 3.60 -5.34
N VAL A 40 -0.02 3.67 -6.61
CA VAL A 40 1.01 4.55 -7.13
C VAL A 40 0.46 5.45 -8.24
N LYS A 41 1.27 6.42 -8.66
CA LYS A 41 1.02 7.25 -9.82
C LYS A 41 2.34 7.61 -10.48
N ASP A 42 2.44 7.43 -11.78
CA ASP A 42 3.54 8.00 -12.57
C ASP A 42 3.43 9.53 -12.61
N VAL A 43 4.51 10.20 -12.22
CA VAL A 43 4.68 11.64 -12.30
C VAL A 43 6.00 11.91 -12.98
N ASP A 44 5.96 12.36 -14.23
CA ASP A 44 7.15 12.69 -15.03
C ASP A 44 8.14 11.51 -15.16
N GLY A 45 7.63 10.26 -15.18
CA GLY A 45 8.44 9.04 -15.24
C GLY A 45 8.91 8.52 -13.89
N ASP A 46 8.56 9.18 -12.79
CA ASP A 46 8.81 8.73 -11.43
C ASP A 46 7.54 8.12 -10.82
N GLU A 47 7.65 6.92 -10.27
CA GLU A 47 6.57 6.29 -9.52
C GLU A 47 6.43 6.94 -8.15
N VAL A 48 5.26 7.52 -7.87
CA VAL A 48 4.96 8.16 -6.60
C VAL A 48 3.87 7.38 -5.87
N TYR A 49 4.18 6.91 -4.66
CA TYR A 49 3.21 6.31 -3.75
C TYR A 49 2.07 7.28 -3.38
N ARG A 50 0.83 6.80 -3.37
CA ARG A 50 -0.38 7.60 -3.10
C ARG A 50 -1.26 7.06 -1.98
N GLY A 51 -1.17 5.78 -1.63
CA GLY A 51 -2.00 5.19 -0.57
C GLY A 51 -2.07 3.67 -0.65
N LEU A 52 -2.91 3.08 0.18
CA LEU A 52 -3.25 1.65 0.12
C LEU A 52 -4.74 1.49 -0.13
N VAL A 53 -5.13 0.41 -0.82
CA VAL A 53 -6.50 -0.09 -0.85
C VAL A 53 -6.52 -1.50 -0.28
N SER A 54 -7.34 -1.72 0.74
CA SER A 54 -7.53 -3.00 1.39
C SER A 54 -8.82 -3.67 0.96
N ARG A 55 -8.94 -4.95 1.30
CA ARG A 55 -10.19 -5.69 1.09
C ARG A 55 -11.36 -5.07 1.85
N ASP A 56 -11.11 -4.54 3.04
CA ASP A 56 -12.13 -3.90 3.87
C ASP A 56 -12.62 -2.62 3.20
N ASP A 57 -11.72 -1.80 2.64
CA ASP A 57 -12.08 -0.57 1.90
C ASP A 57 -13.03 -0.88 0.72
N LEU A 58 -12.79 -1.98 0.00
CA LEU A 58 -13.62 -2.42 -1.12
C LEU A 58 -15.00 -2.94 -0.70
N ILE A 59 -15.12 -3.49 0.52
CA ILE A 59 -16.36 -4.01 1.09
C ILE A 59 -17.18 -2.85 1.67
N GLU A 60 -16.54 -1.91 2.34
CA GLU A 60 -17.17 -0.73 2.94
C GLU A 60 -17.68 0.25 1.87
N GLN A 61 -17.03 0.28 0.70
CA GLN A 61 -17.40 1.12 -0.45
C GLN A 61 -17.71 0.26 -1.68
N PRO A 62 -18.85 -0.47 -1.69
CA PRO A 62 -19.17 -1.41 -2.77
C PRO A 62 -19.53 -0.74 -4.10
N ASP A 63 -20.02 0.50 -4.06
CA ASP A 63 -20.45 1.26 -5.24
C ASP A 63 -19.36 2.18 -5.80
N GLU A 64 -18.25 2.34 -5.08
CA GLU A 64 -17.13 3.16 -5.56
C GLU A 64 -16.24 2.34 -6.50
N ASP A 65 -15.96 2.93 -7.66
CA ASP A 65 -15.13 2.33 -8.70
C ASP A 65 -13.81 3.07 -8.85
N GLN A 66 -13.75 4.36 -8.52
CA GLN A 66 -12.55 5.17 -8.68
C GLN A 66 -11.50 4.78 -7.64
N LEU A 67 -10.36 4.27 -8.11
CA LEU A 67 -9.25 3.86 -7.25
C LEU A 67 -8.76 4.98 -6.32
N ALA A 68 -8.76 6.22 -6.82
CA ALA A 68 -8.34 7.39 -6.06
C ALA A 68 -9.25 7.73 -4.87
N LEU A 69 -10.52 7.30 -4.89
CA LEU A 69 -11.48 7.51 -3.80
C LEU A 69 -11.48 6.33 -2.81
N LEU A 70 -11.04 5.15 -3.24
CA LEU A 70 -10.92 3.96 -2.41
C LEU A 70 -9.65 3.96 -1.55
N MET A 71 -8.59 4.65 -1.99
CA MET A 71 -7.30 4.62 -1.30
C MET A 71 -7.34 5.40 0.02
N ARG A 72 -6.59 4.89 0.99
CA ARG A 72 -6.34 5.56 2.28
C ARG A 72 -4.86 5.74 2.52
N GLU A 73 -4.54 6.81 3.23
CA GLU A 73 -3.19 7.02 3.74
C GLU A 73 -2.93 6.11 4.95
N VAL A 74 -1.68 5.71 5.09
CA VAL A 74 -1.15 4.98 6.25
C VAL A 74 0.21 5.58 6.61
N PRO A 75 0.68 5.42 7.85
CA PRO A 75 2.05 5.81 8.19
C PRO A 75 3.06 5.15 7.24
N THR A 76 4.07 5.91 6.85
CA THR A 76 5.21 5.45 6.02
C THR A 76 6.49 5.55 6.84
N ILE A 77 7.53 4.84 6.41
CA ILE A 77 8.84 4.91 7.06
C ILE A 77 9.97 4.80 6.04
N GLY A 78 11.11 5.43 6.28
CA GLY A 78 12.26 5.34 5.38
C GLY A 78 13.00 4.00 5.48
N ALA A 79 13.59 3.56 4.37
CA ALA A 79 14.34 2.30 4.29
C ALA A 79 15.55 2.23 5.24
N ASP A 80 16.14 3.39 5.57
CA ASP A 80 17.29 3.51 6.48
C ASP A 80 16.91 3.63 7.96
N ALA A 81 15.61 3.68 8.30
CA ALA A 81 15.14 3.73 9.68
C ALA A 81 15.44 2.41 10.42
N ASP A 82 15.55 2.49 11.75
CA ASP A 82 15.72 1.28 12.55
C ASP A 82 14.41 0.47 12.56
N LEU A 83 14.55 -0.86 12.52
CA LEU A 83 13.41 -1.77 12.53
C LEU A 83 12.58 -1.66 13.84
N VAL A 84 13.21 -1.26 14.95
CA VAL A 84 12.51 -0.97 16.21
C VAL A 84 11.58 0.24 16.05
N ASP A 85 12.04 1.32 15.41
CA ASP A 85 11.21 2.51 15.15
C ASP A 85 10.01 2.15 14.27
N ALA A 86 10.21 1.27 13.28
CA ALA A 86 9.13 0.74 12.45
C ALA A 86 8.09 -0.02 13.29
N ALA A 87 8.55 -0.93 14.16
CA ALA A 87 7.67 -1.71 15.03
C ALA A 87 6.89 -0.81 16.01
N GLU A 88 7.55 0.19 16.60
CA GLU A 88 6.91 1.16 17.48
C GLU A 88 5.82 1.95 16.74
N THR A 89 6.10 2.41 15.52
CA THR A 89 5.13 3.11 14.67
C THR A 89 3.93 2.23 14.34
N MET A 90 4.15 0.96 13.95
CA MET A 90 3.06 0.02 13.65
C MET A 90 2.14 -0.20 14.85
N VAL A 91 2.69 -0.30 16.05
CA VAL A 91 1.90 -0.49 17.28
C VAL A 91 1.17 0.78 17.68
N ALA A 92 1.85 1.94 17.65
CA ALA A 92 1.27 3.22 18.06
C ALA A 92 0.12 3.67 17.15
N GLU A 93 0.26 3.45 15.84
CA GLU A 93 -0.71 3.87 14.83
C GLU A 93 -1.71 2.75 14.46
N GLU A 94 -1.67 1.62 15.16
CA GLU A 94 -2.45 0.42 14.87
C GLU A 94 -2.36 -0.03 13.39
N SER A 95 -1.23 0.28 12.74
CA SER A 95 -1.04 0.02 11.32
C SER A 95 -0.38 -1.33 11.10
N ARG A 96 -1.03 -2.15 10.28
CA ARG A 96 -0.51 -3.47 9.87
C ARG A 96 0.56 -3.39 8.79
N ARG A 97 0.79 -2.21 8.21
CA ARG A 97 1.72 -1.98 7.09
C ARG A 97 2.37 -0.61 7.18
N LEU A 98 3.64 -0.57 6.80
CA LEU A 98 4.40 0.66 6.59
C LEU A 98 4.98 0.60 5.18
N PRO A 99 4.43 1.36 4.21
CA PRO A 99 5.09 1.61 2.94
C PRO A 99 6.45 2.29 3.17
N VAL A 100 7.42 1.92 2.34
CA VAL A 100 8.82 2.35 2.40
C VAL A 100 9.23 3.03 1.11
#